data_AF-A0A971BDZ8-F1
#
_entry.id   AF-A0A971BDZ8-F1
#
_cell.length_a   1.000
_cell.length_b   1.000
_cell.length_c   1.000
_cell.angle_alpha   90.00
_cell.angle_beta   90.00
_cell.angle_gamma   90.00
#
_symmetry.space_group_name_H-M   'P 1'
#
loop_
_entity.id
_entity.type
_entity.pdbx_description
1 polymer ?
#
loop_
_entity_poly.entity_id
_entity_poly.type
_entity_poly.pdbx_seq_one_letter_code
_entity_poly.pdbx_strand_id
1 'polypeptide(L)'
;MAGPGEDLRGIGGSGGESLDARLLGRVDAAFDCALDRAEAAVLALAADAPRTDRLAALLAGLTGAAAADRDLARLALVEAPGLGPGALARKDAAVGRLAGLLAREVAGPGTSQTASEMAAGGIYEVLQRRLAAPGPADPAALAADLAALWLPVLTGDR
;
A
#
# COMPACT_ATOMS: atom_id res chain seq x y z
N MET A 1 -40.65 48.88 -26.64
CA MET A 1 -40.36 47.47 -26.95
C MET A 1 -39.01 47.12 -26.33
N ALA A 2 -39.03 46.56 -25.12
CA ALA A 2 -37.85 46.05 -24.45
C ALA A 2 -37.77 44.54 -24.75
N GLY A 3 -36.63 44.07 -25.26
CA GLY A 3 -36.36 42.64 -25.44
C GLY A 3 -35.71 42.06 -24.18
N PRO A 4 -36.10 40.87 -23.71
CA PRO A 4 -35.40 40.16 -22.64
C PRO A 4 -34.10 39.57 -23.25
N GLY A 5 -32.92 39.63 -22.64
CA GLY A 5 -32.65 39.76 -21.23
C GLY A 5 -32.83 38.41 -20.54
N GLU A 6 -32.04 37.40 -20.89
CA GLU A 6 -31.80 36.27 -19.98
C GLU A 6 -30.41 35.64 -20.21
N ASP A 7 -29.59 35.85 -19.20
CA ASP A 7 -28.29 35.27 -18.92
C ASP A 7 -28.36 33.74 -18.88
N LEU A 8 -27.62 33.06 -19.76
CA LEU A 8 -27.27 31.65 -19.61
C LEU A 8 -25.86 31.47 -18.99
N ARG A 9 -25.42 32.43 -18.18
CA ARG A 9 -24.16 32.33 -17.41
C ARG A 9 -24.48 32.09 -15.94
N GLY A 10 -24.87 30.86 -15.62
CA GLY A 10 -25.33 30.55 -14.27
C GLY A 10 -25.49 29.07 -13.95
N ILE A 11 -24.62 28.20 -14.46
CA ILE A 11 -24.41 26.89 -13.84
C ILE A 11 -22.94 26.79 -13.43
N GLY A 12 -22.57 27.68 -12.51
CA GLY A 12 -21.45 27.43 -11.61
C GLY A 12 -21.86 26.26 -10.72
N GLY A 13 -21.55 25.05 -11.17
CA GLY A 13 -21.62 23.85 -10.35
C GLY A 13 -20.75 24.06 -9.11
N SER A 14 -21.43 24.16 -7.97
CA SER A 14 -20.88 24.13 -6.61
C SER A 14 -19.63 23.27 -6.48
N GLY A 15 -18.62 23.78 -5.76
CA GLY A 15 -17.33 23.15 -5.47
C GLY A 15 -17.45 21.86 -4.64
N GLY A 16 -18.04 20.82 -5.23
CA GLY A 16 -17.91 19.45 -4.79
C GLY A 16 -16.62 18.87 -5.36
N GLU A 17 -15.84 18.23 -4.51
CA GLU A 17 -14.69 17.43 -4.93
C GLU A 17 -15.13 16.42 -6.02
N SER A 18 -14.37 16.35 -7.12
CA SER A 18 -14.71 15.44 -8.22
C SER A 18 -14.74 13.98 -7.74
N LEU A 19 -15.53 13.13 -8.40
CA LEU A 19 -15.58 11.70 -8.10
C LEU A 19 -14.17 11.08 -8.12
N ASP A 20 -13.35 11.49 -9.08
CA ASP A 20 -11.96 11.03 -9.22
C ASP A 20 -11.10 11.43 -8.03
N ALA A 21 -11.24 12.67 -7.54
CA ALA A 21 -10.50 13.14 -6.38
C ALA A 21 -10.91 12.38 -5.10
N ARG A 22 -12.22 12.14 -4.91
CA ARG A 22 -12.72 11.30 -3.80
C ARG A 22 -12.23 9.86 -3.88
N LEU A 23 -12.20 9.27 -5.08
CA LEU A 23 -11.73 7.91 -5.29
C LEU A 23 -10.22 7.81 -5.00
N LEU A 24 -9.42 8.76 -5.50
CA LEU A 24 -8.00 8.85 -5.21
C LEU A 24 -7.75 9.05 -3.70
N GLY A 25 -8.55 9.88 -3.02
CA GLY A 25 -8.46 10.04 -1.56
C GLY A 25 -8.75 8.75 -0.79
N ARG A 26 -9.68 7.91 -1.27
CA ARG A 26 -9.91 6.58 -0.68
C ARG A 26 -8.76 5.61 -0.92
N VAL A 27 -8.12 5.69 -2.08
CA VAL A 27 -6.92 4.90 -2.40
C VAL A 27 -5.75 5.30 -1.49
N ASP A 28 -5.55 6.61 -1.28
CA ASP A 28 -4.54 7.14 -0.36
C ASP A 28 -4.77 6.61 1.06
N ALA A 29 -6.00 6.75 1.57
CA ALA A 29 -6.36 6.22 2.88
C ALA A 29 -6.19 4.70 2.99
N ALA A 30 -6.33 3.94 1.90
CA ALA A 30 -6.11 2.50 1.90
C ALA A 30 -4.62 2.15 2.04
N PHE A 31 -3.74 2.85 1.32
CA PHE A 31 -2.29 2.68 1.47
C PHE A 31 -1.83 3.07 2.87
N ASP A 32 -2.27 4.21 3.38
CA ASP A 32 -1.93 4.67 4.71
C ASP A 32 -2.42 3.70 5.78
N CYS A 33 -3.68 3.25 5.70
CA CYS A 33 -4.22 2.24 6.62
C CYS A 33 -3.39 0.95 6.62
N ALA A 34 -2.97 0.46 5.44
CA ALA A 34 -2.16 -0.75 5.35
C ALA A 34 -0.77 -0.57 5.99
N LEU A 35 -0.11 0.55 5.71
CA LEU A 35 1.22 0.86 6.24
C LEU A 35 1.18 1.15 7.74
N ASP A 36 0.16 1.85 8.23
CA ASP A 36 -0.05 2.13 9.65
C ASP A 36 -0.33 0.84 10.42
N ARG A 37 -1.10 -0.09 9.85
CA ARG A 37 -1.31 -1.42 10.45
C ARG A 37 -0.03 -2.24 10.50
N ALA A 38 0.77 -2.20 9.43
CA ALA A 38 2.06 -2.88 9.38
C ALA A 38 3.03 -2.32 10.42
N GLU A 39 3.12 -1.01 10.54
CA GLU A 39 3.96 -0.31 11.52
C GLU A 39 3.48 -0.57 12.95
N ALA A 40 2.17 -0.46 13.22
CA ALA A 40 1.60 -0.76 14.53
C ALA A 40 1.83 -2.23 14.95
N ALA A 41 1.75 -3.18 14.01
CA ALA A 41 2.03 -4.58 14.29
C ALA A 41 3.49 -4.81 14.72
N VAL A 42 4.44 -4.10 14.11
CA VAL A 42 5.85 -4.14 14.53
C VAL A 42 6.05 -3.45 15.88
N LEU A 43 5.44 -2.28 16.10
CA LEU A 43 5.55 -1.53 17.35
C LEU A 43 4.95 -2.26 18.56
N ALA A 44 4.02 -3.18 18.33
CA ALA A 44 3.44 -4.02 19.38
C ALA A 44 4.40 -5.11 19.89
N LEU A 45 5.51 -5.38 19.19
CA LEU A 45 6.52 -6.33 19.61
C LEU A 45 7.46 -5.74 20.68
N ALA A 46 8.10 -6.62 21.44
CA ALA A 46 9.18 -6.22 22.33
C ALA A 46 10.34 -5.57 21.56
N ALA A 47 11.06 -4.64 22.18
CA ALA A 47 12.16 -3.92 21.53
C ALA A 47 13.28 -4.86 21.02
N ASP A 48 13.51 -5.97 21.71
CA ASP A 48 14.48 -7.01 21.39
C ASP A 48 13.90 -8.15 20.54
N ALA A 49 12.66 -8.03 20.06
CA ALA A 49 12.05 -9.04 19.21
C ALA A 49 12.90 -9.33 17.96
N PRO A 50 13.08 -10.62 17.60
CA PRO A 50 13.80 -11.04 16.41
C PRO A 50 13.31 -10.34 15.13
N ARG A 51 14.24 -10.11 14.19
CA ARG A 51 13.92 -9.54 12.85
C ARG A 51 12.88 -10.39 12.10
N THR A 52 12.91 -11.71 12.29
CA THR A 52 11.91 -12.63 11.76
C THR A 52 10.50 -12.27 12.21
N ASP A 53 10.32 -12.00 13.50
CA ASP A 53 9.02 -11.67 14.08
C ASP A 53 8.56 -10.29 13.61
N ARG A 54 9.50 -9.33 13.47
CA ARG A 54 9.22 -8.01 12.90
C ARG A 54 8.74 -8.09 11.46
N LEU A 55 9.40 -8.88 10.60
CA LEU A 55 8.97 -9.08 9.21
C LEU A 55 7.60 -9.76 9.16
N ALA A 56 7.39 -10.80 9.97
CA ALA A 56 6.10 -11.50 10.03
C ALA A 56 4.96 -10.57 10.48
N ALA A 57 5.18 -9.75 11.51
CA ALA A 57 4.20 -8.78 11.99
C ALA A 57 3.90 -7.70 10.95
N LEU A 58 4.93 -7.16 10.30
CA LEU A 58 4.78 -6.18 9.21
C LEU A 58 3.93 -6.75 8.07
N LEU A 59 4.25 -7.95 7.60
CA LEU A 59 3.52 -8.62 6.52
C LEU A 59 2.08 -8.95 6.94
N ALA A 60 1.85 -9.42 8.16
CA ALA A 60 0.52 -9.67 8.69
C ALA A 60 -0.33 -8.39 8.74
N GLY A 61 0.26 -7.25 9.09
CA GLY A 61 -0.42 -5.94 9.04
C GLY A 61 -0.84 -5.56 7.62
N LEU A 62 0.06 -5.72 6.64
CA LEU A 62 -0.24 -5.46 5.22
C LEU A 62 -1.31 -6.40 4.66
N THR A 63 -1.14 -7.70 4.82
CA THR A 63 -2.08 -8.69 4.26
C THR A 63 -3.42 -8.65 4.99
N GLY A 64 -3.42 -8.38 6.29
CA GLY A 64 -4.63 -8.17 7.10
C GLY A 64 -5.40 -6.90 6.70
N ALA A 65 -4.71 -5.82 6.32
CA ALA A 65 -5.36 -4.64 5.73
C ALA A 65 -6.04 -4.97 4.41
N ALA A 66 -5.34 -5.68 3.52
CA ALA A 66 -5.90 -6.10 2.24
C ALA A 66 -7.08 -7.08 2.38
N ALA A 67 -7.07 -7.91 3.42
CA ALA A 67 -8.14 -8.86 3.70
C ALA A 67 -9.39 -8.20 4.31
N ALA A 68 -9.21 -7.13 5.09
CA ALA A 68 -10.31 -6.44 5.76
C ALA A 68 -11.25 -5.71 4.76
N ASP A 69 -10.71 -5.24 3.64
CA ASP A 69 -11.48 -4.66 2.54
C ASP A 69 -10.81 -5.02 1.20
N ARG A 70 -11.16 -6.19 0.68
CA ARG A 70 -10.55 -6.74 -0.55
C ARG A 70 -10.83 -5.86 -1.77
N ASP A 71 -12.01 -5.26 -1.85
CA ASP A 71 -12.40 -4.43 -2.99
C ASP A 71 -11.61 -3.13 -2.99
N LEU A 72 -11.46 -2.50 -1.82
CA LEU A 72 -10.60 -1.31 -1.68
C LEU A 72 -9.13 -1.64 -1.94
N ALA A 73 -8.64 -2.78 -1.46
CA ALA A 73 -7.28 -3.22 -1.71
C ALA A 73 -7.02 -3.48 -3.21
N ARG A 74 -7.98 -4.10 -3.90
CA ARG A 74 -7.94 -4.32 -5.35
C ARG A 74 -7.96 -2.98 -6.09
N LEU A 75 -8.86 -2.08 -5.72
CA LEU A 75 -8.91 -0.73 -6.30
C LEU A 75 -7.56 -0.02 -6.15
N ALA A 76 -7.00 -0.01 -4.94
CA ALA A 76 -5.75 0.69 -4.65
C ALA A 76 -4.52 0.09 -5.35
N LEU A 77 -4.41 -1.25 -5.39
CA LEU A 77 -3.21 -1.93 -5.88
C LEU A 77 -3.26 -2.27 -7.38
N VAL A 78 -4.45 -2.52 -7.94
CA VAL A 78 -4.61 -3.01 -9.32
C VAL A 78 -5.12 -1.92 -10.25
N GLU A 79 -6.16 -1.20 -9.85
CA GLU A 79 -6.93 -0.33 -10.75
C GLU A 79 -6.44 1.13 -10.72
N ALA A 80 -6.15 1.65 -9.51
CA ALA A 80 -5.76 3.04 -9.30
C ALA A 80 -4.47 3.46 -10.02
N PRO A 81 -3.41 2.63 -10.14
CA PRO A 81 -2.21 3.03 -10.88
C PRO A 81 -2.48 3.39 -12.35
N GLY A 82 -3.59 2.92 -12.93
CA GLY A 82 -4.02 3.27 -14.29
C GLY A 82 -4.66 4.66 -14.42
N LEU A 83 -4.93 5.36 -13.31
CA LEU A 83 -5.61 6.66 -13.28
C LEU A 83 -4.70 7.86 -13.64
N GLY A 84 -3.43 7.61 -13.97
CA GLY A 84 -2.49 8.61 -14.47
C GLY A 84 -1.34 8.94 -13.51
N PRO A 85 -0.54 10.00 -13.82
CA PRO A 85 0.72 10.27 -13.13
C PRO A 85 0.59 10.48 -11.62
N GLY A 86 -0.50 11.11 -11.17
CA GLY A 86 -0.74 11.32 -9.75
C GLY A 86 -0.99 10.03 -8.96
N ALA A 87 -1.58 9.01 -9.59
CA ALA A 87 -1.77 7.70 -8.95
C ALA A 87 -0.46 6.90 -8.92
N LEU A 88 0.35 7.02 -9.98
CA LEU A 88 1.67 6.41 -10.02
C LEU A 88 2.59 6.97 -8.91
N ALA A 89 2.63 8.29 -8.74
CA ALA A 89 3.42 8.93 -7.69
C ALA A 89 3.01 8.48 -6.27
N ARG A 90 1.71 8.24 -6.04
CA ARG A 90 1.19 7.71 -4.77
C ARG A 90 1.66 6.29 -4.51
N LYS A 91 1.53 5.42 -5.52
CA LYS A 91 2.07 4.04 -5.45
C LYS A 91 3.56 4.08 -5.11
N ASP A 92 4.33 4.91 -5.80
CA ASP A 92 5.78 4.99 -5.57
C ASP A 92 6.11 5.50 -4.16
N ALA A 93 5.35 6.47 -3.64
CA ALA A 93 5.48 6.94 -2.26
C ALA A 93 5.14 5.85 -1.22
N ALA A 94 4.07 5.08 -1.44
CA ALA A 94 3.68 3.98 -0.56
C ALA A 94 4.73 2.85 -0.56
N VAL A 95 5.25 2.47 -1.74
CA VAL A 95 6.33 1.49 -1.87
C VAL A 95 7.62 2.01 -1.23
N GLY A 96 7.93 3.30 -1.38
CA GLY A 96 9.06 3.94 -0.70
C GLY A 96 8.93 3.93 0.82
N ARG A 97 7.74 4.20 1.36
CA ARG A 97 7.46 4.11 2.80
C ARG A 97 7.62 2.67 3.31
N LEU A 98 7.13 1.68 2.57
CA LEU A 98 7.35 0.27 2.88
C LEU A 98 8.85 -0.10 2.88
N ALA A 99 9.62 0.36 1.88
CA ALA A 99 11.06 0.13 1.84
C ALA A 99 11.76 0.73 3.06
N GLY A 100 11.36 1.93 3.49
CA GLY A 100 11.88 2.57 4.70
C GLY A 100 11.52 1.82 6.00
N LEU A 101 10.33 1.22 6.08
CA LEU A 101 9.93 0.33 7.17
C LEU A 101 10.81 -0.92 7.21
N LEU A 102 11.00 -1.60 6.07
CA LEU A 102 11.85 -2.80 5.98
C LEU A 102 13.30 -2.51 6.34
N ALA A 103 13.86 -1.41 5.84
CA ALA A 103 15.23 -0.98 6.14
C ALA A 103 15.45 -0.70 7.63
N ARG A 104 14.44 -0.15 8.31
CA ARG A 104 14.53 0.20 9.73
C ARG A 104 14.30 -1.00 10.65
N GLU A 105 13.28 -1.80 10.36
CA GLU A 105 12.76 -2.80 11.30
C GLU A 105 13.28 -4.20 11.04
N VAL A 106 13.64 -4.52 9.79
CA VAL A 106 13.95 -5.89 9.38
C VAL A 106 15.38 -6.04 8.92
N ALA A 107 15.95 -5.04 8.25
CA ALA A 107 17.26 -5.16 7.65
C ALA A 107 18.36 -5.48 8.69
N GLY A 108 19.22 -6.44 8.31
CA GLY A 108 20.42 -6.81 9.04
C GLY A 108 21.61 -5.89 8.75
N PRO A 109 22.67 -5.96 9.55
CA PRO A 109 23.93 -5.29 9.24
C PRO A 109 24.44 -5.70 7.85
N GLY A 110 24.77 -4.73 7.01
CA GLY A 110 25.29 -4.98 5.65
C GLY A 110 24.23 -5.12 4.56
N THR A 111 22.93 -5.14 4.91
CA THR A 111 21.85 -5.08 3.92
C THR A 111 21.78 -3.70 3.28
N SER A 112 21.79 -3.64 1.95
CA SER A 112 21.72 -2.37 1.22
C SER A 112 20.31 -1.80 1.19
N GLN A 113 20.19 -0.49 1.00
CA GLN A 113 18.91 0.17 0.75
C GLN A 113 18.19 -0.45 -0.47
N THR A 114 18.94 -0.74 -1.55
CA THR A 114 18.40 -1.40 -2.74
C THR A 114 17.78 -2.76 -2.45
N ALA A 115 18.31 -3.54 -1.50
CA ALA A 115 17.69 -4.81 -1.11
C ALA A 115 16.32 -4.60 -0.43
N SER A 116 16.17 -3.54 0.37
CA SER A 116 14.89 -3.17 0.98
C SER A 116 13.88 -2.66 -0.05
N GLU A 117 14.34 -1.88 -1.03
CA GLU A 117 13.53 -1.42 -2.17
C GLU A 117 13.05 -2.59 -3.04
N MET A 118 13.94 -3.55 -3.33
CA MET A 118 13.60 -4.77 -4.06
C MET A 118 12.55 -5.61 -3.30
N ALA A 119 12.71 -5.76 -1.98
CA ALA A 119 11.74 -6.48 -1.15
C ALA A 119 10.38 -5.77 -1.15
N ALA A 120 10.35 -4.44 -0.94
CA ALA A 120 9.12 -3.66 -0.96
C ALA A 120 8.38 -3.76 -2.31
N GLY A 121 9.11 -3.60 -3.42
CA GLY A 121 8.55 -3.74 -4.77
C GLY A 121 8.04 -5.16 -5.05
N GLY A 122 8.78 -6.18 -4.61
CA GLY A 122 8.38 -7.58 -4.77
C GLY A 122 7.15 -7.95 -3.95
N ILE A 123 7.06 -7.49 -2.69
CA ILE A 123 5.88 -7.66 -1.84
C ILE A 123 4.66 -7.00 -2.49
N TYR A 124 4.80 -5.76 -2.95
CA TYR A 124 3.74 -5.03 -3.66
C TYR A 124 3.24 -5.82 -4.88
N GLU A 125 4.15 -6.26 -5.74
CA GLU A 125 3.82 -6.99 -6.97
C GLU A 125 3.08 -8.31 -6.68
N VAL A 126 3.54 -9.06 -5.67
CA VAL A 126 2.87 -10.31 -5.27
C VAL A 126 1.47 -10.02 -4.73
N LEU A 127 1.29 -9.01 -3.87
CA LEU A 127 -0.03 -8.62 -3.36
C LEU A 127 -0.97 -8.21 -4.48
N GLN A 128 -0.49 -7.37 -5.41
CA GLN A 128 -1.23 -6.94 -6.59
C GLN A 128 -1.71 -8.16 -7.41
N ARG A 129 -0.82 -9.10 -7.74
CA ARG A 129 -1.19 -10.31 -8.50
C ARG A 129 -2.20 -11.19 -7.77
N ARG A 130 -2.06 -11.35 -6.45
CA ARG A 130 -2.98 -12.17 -5.63
C ARG A 130 -4.38 -11.54 -5.52
N LEU A 131 -4.48 -10.21 -5.55
CA LEU A 131 -5.76 -9.50 -5.55
C LEU A 131 -6.40 -9.43 -6.94
N ALA A 132 -5.59 -9.45 -8.00
CA ALA A 132 -6.09 -9.53 -9.37
C ALA A 132 -6.72 -10.91 -9.68
N ALA A 133 -6.16 -11.99 -9.12
CA ALA A 133 -6.66 -13.35 -9.32
C ALA A 133 -8.01 -13.60 -8.62
N PRO A 134 -8.91 -14.41 -9.23
CA PRO A 134 -10.14 -14.84 -8.58
C PRO A 134 -9.85 -15.82 -7.43
N GLY A 135 -10.58 -15.67 -6.32
CA GLY A 135 -10.54 -16.60 -5.18
C GLY A 135 -10.02 -15.98 -3.88
N PRO A 136 -10.30 -16.62 -2.74
CA PRO A 136 -9.80 -16.17 -1.45
C PRO A 136 -8.28 -16.36 -1.40
N ALA A 137 -7.55 -15.29 -1.15
CA ALA A 137 -6.17 -15.39 -0.71
C ALA A 137 -6.20 -15.59 0.81
N ASP A 138 -5.57 -16.63 1.32
CA ASP A 138 -5.28 -16.73 2.75
C ASP A 138 -4.19 -15.69 3.08
N PRO A 139 -4.52 -14.60 3.80
CA PRO A 139 -3.57 -13.52 4.09
C PRO A 139 -2.42 -13.98 4.98
N ALA A 140 -2.65 -14.97 5.84
CA ALA A 140 -1.64 -15.50 6.75
C ALA A 140 -0.65 -16.40 6.01
N ALA A 141 -1.15 -17.29 5.16
CA ALA A 141 -0.29 -18.11 4.30
C ALA A 141 0.58 -17.23 3.37
N LEU A 142 -0.02 -16.18 2.78
CA LEU A 142 0.73 -15.25 1.93
C LEU A 142 1.82 -14.49 2.70
N ALA A 143 1.52 -14.04 3.92
CA ALA A 143 2.50 -13.39 4.77
C ALA A 143 3.67 -14.34 5.12
N ALA A 144 3.39 -15.60 5.43
CA ALA A 144 4.41 -16.61 5.71
C ALA A 144 5.31 -16.88 4.49
N ASP A 145 4.73 -17.04 3.31
CA ASP A 145 5.47 -17.25 2.06
C ASP A 145 6.40 -16.07 1.74
N LEU A 146 5.89 -14.84 1.88
CA LEU A 146 6.66 -13.61 1.67
C LEU A 146 7.79 -13.47 2.69
N ALA A 147 7.54 -13.82 3.95
CA ALA A 147 8.57 -13.80 4.99
C ALA A 147 9.69 -14.79 4.67
N ALA A 148 9.35 -16.03 4.32
CA ALA A 148 10.33 -17.06 3.98
C ALA A 148 11.20 -16.66 2.77
N LEU A 149 10.62 -15.98 1.79
CA LEU A 149 11.34 -15.50 0.61
C LEU A 149 12.30 -14.35 0.93
N TRP A 150 11.83 -13.34 1.67
CA TRP A 150 12.56 -12.08 1.81
C TRP A 150 13.49 -12.04 3.03
N LEU A 151 13.23 -12.85 4.06
CA LEU A 151 14.01 -12.81 5.29
C LEU A 151 15.52 -13.01 5.04
N PRO A 152 15.99 -14.04 4.30
CA PRO A 152 17.43 -14.23 4.07
C PRO A 152 18.08 -13.08 3.31
N VAL A 153 17.33 -12.45 2.40
CA VAL A 153 17.80 -11.29 1.63
C VAL A 153 17.93 -10.06 2.51
N LEU A 154 16.98 -9.86 3.43
CA LEU A 154 16.92 -8.69 4.30
C LEU A 154 17.86 -8.81 5.52
N THR A 155 18.10 -10.00 6.04
CA THR A 155 19.00 -10.20 7.19
C THR A 155 20.46 -10.35 6.80
N GLY A 156 20.75 -10.68 5.53
CA GLY A 156 22.11 -10.96 5.06
C GLY A 156 22.56 -12.39 5.32
N ASP A 157 21.66 -13.26 5.76
CA ASP A 157 21.91 -14.68 5.99
C ASP A 157 21.87 -15.44 4.64
N ARG A 158 22.94 -15.33 3.84
CA ARG A 158 23.14 -16.12 2.62
C ARG A 158 24.38 -17.00 2.69
#